data_AF-A0A350IIH9-F1
#
_entry.id   AF-A0A350IIH9-F1
#
_cell.length_a   1.000
_cell.length_b   1.000
_cell.length_c   1.000
_cell.angle_alpha   90.00
_cell.angle_beta   90.00
_cell.angle_gamma   90.00
#
_symmetry.space_group_name_H-M   'P 1'
#
loop_
_entity.id
_entity.type
_entity.pdbx_description
1 polymer ?
#
loop_
_entity_poly.entity_id
_entity_poly.type
_entity_poly.pdbx_seq_one_letter_code
_entity_poly.pdbx_strand_id
1 'polypeptide(L)'
;MLNIAFGQSKYYVDNLSENVKRDLRQKVRNGEQSGVAPTGYLNNRLTKKMVKDPERDLLIQNIFKNYSTGKYSLKQVRTLLIGCGTWIRT
;
A
#
# COMPACT_ATOMS: atom_id res chain seq x y z
N MET A 1 -21.21 15.61 36.98
CA MET A 1 -21.24 14.32 36.25
C MET A 1 -21.06 14.48 34.73
N LEU A 2 -21.81 15.34 34.06
CA LEU A 2 -21.75 15.51 32.60
C LEU A 2 -20.35 15.88 32.05
N ASN A 3 -19.64 16.81 32.71
CA ASN A 3 -18.30 17.23 32.28
C ASN A 3 -17.25 16.09 32.37
N ILE A 4 -17.41 15.19 33.36
CA ILE A 4 -16.56 14.01 33.53
C ILE A 4 -16.83 13.01 32.39
N ALA A 5 -18.11 12.79 32.05
CA ALA A 5 -18.49 11.91 30.94
C ALA A 5 -17.94 12.40 29.59
N PHE A 6 -17.95 13.71 29.33
CA PHE A 6 -17.33 14.28 28.13
C PHE A 6 -15.81 14.11 28.10
N GLY A 7 -15.15 14.22 29.26
CA GLY A 7 -13.73 13.88 29.41
C GLY A 7 -13.46 12.43 29.01
N GLN A 8 -14.24 11.48 29.56
CA GLN A 8 -14.08 10.04 29.28
C GLN A 8 -14.28 9.71 27.80
N SER A 9 -15.31 10.26 27.16
CA SER A 9 -15.56 10.05 25.72
C SER A 9 -14.40 10.55 24.86
N LYS A 10 -13.79 11.70 25.22
CA LYS A 10 -12.63 12.23 24.50
C LYS A 10 -11.40 11.35 24.69
N TYR A 11 -11.09 10.97 25.93
CA TYR A 11 -9.98 10.05 26.23
C TYR A 11 -10.08 8.74 25.46
N TYR A 12 -11.28 8.18 25.32
CA TYR A 12 -11.49 6.95 24.56
C TYR A 12 -11.13 7.10 23.08
N VAL A 13 -11.60 8.17 22.44
CA VAL A 13 -11.32 8.45 21.01
C VAL A 13 -9.83 8.72 20.79
N ASP A 14 -9.21 9.48 21.69
CA ASP A 14 -7.78 9.82 21.61
C ASP A 14 -6.92 8.56 21.80
N ASN A 15 -7.24 7.71 22.77
CA ASN A 15 -6.54 6.44 22.99
C ASN A 15 -6.67 5.49 21.79
N LEU A 16 -7.85 5.42 21.15
CA LEU A 16 -8.03 4.62 19.94
C LEU A 16 -7.15 5.13 18.79
N SER A 17 -7.09 6.46 18.60
CA SER A 17 -6.24 7.10 17.59
C SER A 17 -4.76 6.85 17.86
N GLU A 18 -4.33 6.93 19.12
CA GLU A 18 -2.96 6.66 19.52
C GLU A 18 -2.57 5.20 19.30
N ASN A 19 -3.46 4.26 19.60
CA ASN A 19 -3.23 2.84 19.35
C ASN A 19 -3.05 2.54 17.85
N VAL A 20 -3.87 3.13 16.98
CA VAL A 20 -3.69 3.00 15.53
C VAL A 20 -2.33 3.55 15.08
N LYS A 21 -1.93 4.74 15.55
CA LYS A 21 -0.62 5.32 15.23
C LYS A 21 0.54 4.48 15.74
N ARG A 22 0.39 3.91 16.94
CA ARG A 22 1.38 3.01 17.55
C ARG A 22 1.56 1.75 16.71
N ASP A 23 0.47 1.15 16.26
CA ASP A 23 0.50 -0.04 15.40
C ASP A 23 1.19 0.26 14.06
N LEU A 24 0.91 1.40 13.43
CA LEU A 24 1.58 1.82 12.19
C LEU A 24 3.10 2.01 12.39
N ARG A 25 3.50 2.67 13.49
CA ARG A 25 4.93 2.80 13.84
C ARG A 25 5.59 1.45 14.09
N GLN A 26 4.88 0.51 14.71
CA GLN A 26 5.41 -0.83 14.94
C GLN A 26 5.64 -1.58 13.63
N LYS A 27 4.71 -1.47 12.66
CA LYS A 27 4.92 -2.05 11.32
C LYS A 27 6.18 -1.52 10.64
N VAL A 28 6.37 -0.21 10.67
CA VAL A 28 7.57 0.43 10.11
C VAL A 28 8.84 -0.08 10.79
N ARG A 29 8.84 -0.21 12.13
CA ARG A 29 9.97 -0.78 12.88
C ARG A 29 10.27 -2.24 12.52
N ASN A 30 9.24 -3.01 12.18
CA ASN A 30 9.38 -4.39 11.72
C ASN A 30 9.84 -4.49 10.25
N GLY A 31 10.07 -3.36 9.55
CA GLY A 31 10.38 -3.33 8.13
C GLY A 31 9.19 -3.61 7.21
N GLU A 32 7.97 -3.64 7.76
CA GLU A 32 6.74 -3.79 6.99
C GLU A 32 6.25 -2.42 6.50
N GLN A 33 5.70 -2.39 5.28
CA GLN A 33 5.11 -1.17 4.76
C GLN A 33 3.83 -0.81 5.54
N SER A 34 3.77 0.45 5.94
CA SER A 34 2.57 1.05 6.52
C SER A 34 1.83 1.84 5.45
N GLY A 35 0.50 1.70 5.39
CA GLY A 35 -0.34 2.47 4.47
C GLY A 35 -0.79 1.70 3.23
N VAL A 36 -0.85 2.39 2.09
CA VAL A 36 -1.34 1.84 0.82
C VAL A 36 -0.28 0.96 0.19
N ALA A 37 -0.67 -0.23 -0.27
CA ALA A 37 0.23 -1.15 -0.96
C ALA A 37 0.74 -0.52 -2.28
N PRO A 38 2.02 -0.69 -2.62
CA PRO A 38 2.56 -0.25 -3.90
C PRO A 38 1.94 -1.06 -5.05
N THR A 39 2.05 -0.53 -6.28
CA THR A 39 1.57 -1.21 -7.48
C THR A 39 2.18 -2.61 -7.61
N GLY A 40 1.34 -3.62 -7.82
CA GLY A 40 1.75 -5.04 -7.83
C GLY A 40 1.57 -5.78 -6.52
N TYR A 41 1.17 -5.08 -5.46
CA TYR A 41 0.89 -5.66 -4.15
C TYR A 41 -0.53 -5.28 -3.70
N LEU A 42 -1.11 -6.14 -2.89
CA LEU A 42 -2.42 -5.96 -2.27
C LEU A 42 -2.30 -5.98 -0.75
N ASN A 43 -3.08 -5.13 -0.09
CA ASN A 43 -3.23 -5.17 1.35
C ASN A 43 -4.24 -6.25 1.73
N ASN A 44 -3.76 -7.36 2.28
CA ASN A 44 -4.65 -8.39 2.81
C ASN A 44 -5.26 -7.90 4.13
N ARG A 45 -6.59 -7.77 4.18
CA ARG A 45 -7.32 -7.25 5.36
C ARG A 45 -7.23 -8.17 6.57
N LEU A 46 -7.09 -9.49 6.36
CA LEU A 46 -7.07 -10.49 7.43
C LEU A 46 -5.70 -10.51 8.11
N THR A 47 -4.63 -10.63 7.32
CA THR A 47 -3.26 -10.71 7.85
C THR A 47 -2.65 -9.33 8.11
N LYS A 48 -3.28 -8.26 7.62
CA LYS A 48 -2.78 -6.87 7.64
C LYS A 48 -1.37 -6.73 7.03
N LYS A 49 -0.98 -7.68 6.17
CA LYS A 49 0.30 -7.72 5.46
C LYS A 49 0.09 -7.45 3.97
N MET A 50 1.16 -6.98 3.33
CA MET A 50 1.21 -6.88 1.87
C MET A 50 1.45 -8.27 1.28
N VAL A 51 0.63 -8.63 0.30
CA VAL A 51 0.77 -9.86 -0.48
C VAL A 51 0.93 -9.46 -1.94
N LYS A 52 1.69 -10.24 -2.70
CA LYS A 52 1.83 -10.04 -4.15
C LYS A 52 0.48 -10.21 -4.84
N ASP A 53 0.17 -9.30 -5.75
CA ASP A 53 -1.02 -9.39 -6.59
C ASP A 53 -0.79 -10.48 -7.67
N PRO A 54 -1.55 -11.59 -7.69
CA PRO A 54 -1.34 -12.67 -8.65
C PRO A 54 -1.45 -12.22 -10.12
N GLU A 55 -2.29 -11.21 -10.40
CA GLU A 55 -2.53 -10.74 -11.77
C GLU A 55 -1.46 -9.74 -12.20
N ARG A 56 -1.08 -8.83 -11.29
CA ARG A 56 -0.22 -7.68 -11.62
C ARG A 56 1.26 -7.93 -11.38
N ASP A 57 1.64 -8.84 -10.47
CA ASP A 57 3.04 -9.10 -10.12
C ASP A 57 3.85 -9.58 -11.35
N LEU A 58 3.33 -10.56 -12.10
CA LEU A 58 4.01 -11.07 -13.30
C LEU A 58 4.19 -9.98 -14.37
N LEU A 59 3.16 -9.15 -14.58
CA LEU A 59 3.21 -8.09 -15.57
C LEU A 59 4.31 -7.07 -15.21
N ILE A 60 4.35 -6.64 -13.95
CA ILE A 60 5.34 -5.68 -13.45
C ILE A 60 6.76 -6.25 -13.57
N GLN A 61 6.97 -7.51 -13.22
CA GLN A 61 8.26 -8.18 -13.38
C GLN A 61 8.72 -8.21 -14.84
N ASN A 62 7.81 -8.58 -15.76
CA ASN A 62 8.11 -8.61 -17.19
C ASN A 62 8.49 -7.22 -17.73
N ILE A 63 7.82 -6.19 -17.24
CA ILE A 63 8.11 -4.80 -17.63
C ILE A 63 9.50 -4.36 -17.16
N PHE A 64 9.83 -4.58 -15.90
CA PHE A 64 11.15 -4.22 -15.38
C PHE A 64 12.27 -5.01 -16.08
N LYS A 65 12.01 -6.28 -16.40
CA LYS A 65 12.94 -7.10 -17.18
C LYS A 65 13.14 -6.55 -18.59
N ASN A 66 12.07 -6.21 -19.29
CA ASN A 66 12.15 -5.61 -20.62
C ASN A 66 12.87 -4.26 -20.59
N TYR A 67 12.60 -3.43 -19.57
CA TYR A 67 13.28 -2.15 -19.37
C TYR A 67 14.78 -2.33 -19.12
N SER A 68 15.18 -3.30 -18.29
CA SER A 68 16.60 -3.59 -18.01
C SER A 68 17.40 -4.03 -19.25
N THR A 69 16.73 -4.49 -20.30
CA THR A 69 17.38 -4.88 -21.56
C THR A 69 17.88 -3.65 -22.34
N GLY A 70 17.46 -2.44 -21.98
CA GLY A 70 17.87 -1.17 -22.63
C GLY A 70 17.29 -0.93 -24.02
N LYS A 71 16.53 -1.90 -24.56
CA LYS A 71 15.91 -1.82 -25.89
C LYS A 71 14.67 -0.94 -25.94
N TYR A 72 14.03 -0.70 -24.79
CA TYR A 72 12.76 0.01 -24.70
C TYR A 72 12.92 1.31 -23.93
N SER A 73 12.45 2.41 -24.52
CA SER A 73 12.32 3.69 -23.82
C SER A 73 11.16 3.62 -22.80
N LEU A 74 11.24 4.41 -21.72
CA LEU A 74 10.15 4.58 -20.74
C LEU A 74 8.78 4.84 -21.40
N LYS A 75 8.75 5.60 -22.50
CA LYS A 75 7.51 5.86 -23.25
C LYS A 75 6.92 4.59 -23.86
N GLN A 76 7.75 3.74 -24.46
CA GLN A 76 7.31 2.50 -25.09
C GLN A 76 6.81 1.49 -24.04
N VAL A 77 7.52 1.40 -22.91
CA VAL A 77 7.11 0.58 -21.77
C VAL A 77 5.73 1.00 -21.24
N ARG A 78 5.48 2.30 -21.12
CA ARG A 78 4.16 2.83 -20.75
C ARG A 78 3.07 2.42 -21.75
N THR A 79 3.33 2.50 -23.05
CA THR A 79 2.34 2.12 -24.06
C THR A 79 2.01 0.63 -23.98
N LEU A 80 3.00 -0.23 -23.75
CA LEU A 80 2.80 -1.68 -23.54
C LEU A 80 1.97 -1.97 -22.29
N LEU A 81 2.24 -1.23 -21.20
CA LEU A 81 1.48 -1.29 -19.95
C LEU A 81 -0.01 -0.98 -20.13
N ILE A 82 -0.30 0.11 -20.85
CA ILE A 82 -1.67 0.54 -21.13
C ILE A 82 -2.36 -0.48 -22.04
N GLY A 83 -1.66 -0.99 -23.06
CA GLY A 83 -2.17 -2.02 -23.96
C GLY A 83 -2.50 -3.35 -23.27
N CYS A 84 -1.79 -3.69 -22.19
CA CYS A 84 -2.07 -4.87 -21.36
C CYS A 84 -3.23 -4.66 -20.36
N GLY A 85 -3.96 -3.55 -20.44
CA GLY A 85 -5.16 -3.31 -19.61
C GLY A 85 -4.86 -2.85 -18.18
N THR A 86 -3.66 -2.34 -17.90
CA THR A 86 -3.39 -1.75 -16.57
C THR A 86 -3.99 -0.36 -16.45
N TRP A 87 -4.89 -0.19 -15.49
CA TRP A 87 -5.46 1.11 -15.11
C TRP A 87 -4.49 1.89 -14.23
N ILE A 88 -3.29 2.20 -14.73
CA ILE A 88 -2.38 3.14 -14.06
C ILE A 88 -2.89 4.53 -14.38
N ARG A 89 -3.77 5.06 -13.52
CA ARG A 89 -4.19 6.47 -13.56
C ARG A 89 -3.05 7.27 -12.93
N THR A 90 -2.16 7.81 -13.78
CA THR A 90 -1.27 8.92 -13.42
C THR A 90 -2.06 10.20 -13.24
#